data_AF-S5AJT4-F1
#
_entry.id   AF-S5AJT4-F1
#
_cell.length_a   1.000
_cell.length_b   1.000
_cell.length_c   1.000
_cell.angle_alpha   90.00
_cell.angle_beta   90.00
_cell.angle_gamma   90.00
#
_symmetry.space_group_name_H-M   'P 1'
#
loop_
_entity.id
_entity.type
_entity.pdbx_description
1 polymer ?
#
loop_
_entity_poly.entity_id
_entity_poly.type
_entity_poly.pdbx_seq_one_letter_code
_entity_poly.pdbx_strand_id
1 'polypeptide(L)'
;MLTVSSFTQSLSSNPVFSKTLSTAYERLSSGLRINSAADDSAGLQISNRLTSESIAKDQLRRNLNDGISYAQIAEGGLQESADILQRMRQLAMQSQNGINTDADRRALDKEFQQLKNALNGIAYNTEAFNRLPLLGDNDLLSDNVSSIGDTFVKGSSTRLDSGLRSVAYIPAGSTNISINIDSFSLDDDLQVFTTSGKHLVGTPLSDDVWDTNSVNSASDIKSLLFLTQEGYTPTASYDGSSLITNGTGTINGTTFTFSGDQHPGVTTETLTIDNTNEPLIISVVGKGVFDATVDWDTLGAPGSGGNSFEAGPVDITATNALSEGTDYINLAKTPAGLSDLDMVESDVLTFENAEAALQQIDDALAYVSESRAFYGAKMNQMESALKLNDRMHEGLMAARSQILDTDFAEETAKSTQAQIVEQASISVRAQAKSSDEQVLGLLGSIGES
;
A
#
# COMPACT_ATOMS: atom_id res chain seq x y z
N MET A 1 -60.69 -17.53 59.87
CA MET A 1 -61.17 -16.97 58.58
C MET A 1 -59.99 -16.33 57.82
N LEU A 2 -58.93 -17.10 57.58
CA LEU A 2 -57.64 -16.63 57.04
C LEU A 2 -56.92 -17.82 56.43
N THR A 3 -57.37 -18.33 55.27
CA THR A 3 -56.61 -19.33 54.47
C THR A 3 -57.01 -19.47 53.00
N VAL A 4 -58.07 -18.80 52.51
CA VAL A 4 -58.48 -18.96 51.09
C VAL A 4 -58.00 -17.80 50.18
N SER A 5 -57.61 -16.67 50.76
CA SER A 5 -57.18 -15.48 49.98
C SER A 5 -55.76 -15.61 49.38
N SER A 6 -54.88 -16.43 49.98
CA SER A 6 -53.51 -16.60 49.49
C SER A 6 -53.39 -17.58 48.30
N PHE A 7 -54.35 -18.48 48.11
CA PHE A 7 -54.35 -19.43 46.98
C PHE A 7 -54.90 -18.81 45.69
N THR A 8 -55.77 -17.80 45.80
CA THR A 8 -56.38 -17.12 44.64
C THR A 8 -55.48 -16.02 44.06
N GLN A 9 -54.47 -15.55 44.80
CA GLN A 9 -53.52 -14.55 44.33
C GLN A 9 -52.36 -15.15 43.50
N SER A 10 -52.07 -16.45 43.63
CA SER A 10 -51.07 -17.14 42.79
C SER A 10 -51.59 -17.52 41.40
N LEU A 11 -52.91 -17.54 41.19
CA LEU A 11 -53.55 -17.72 39.89
C LEU A 11 -53.74 -16.38 39.13
N SER A 12 -53.32 -15.25 39.71
CA SER A 12 -53.49 -13.91 39.14
C SER A 12 -52.58 -13.62 37.95
N SER A 13 -51.47 -14.35 37.80
CA SER A 13 -50.66 -14.38 36.59
C SER A 13 -50.78 -15.78 35.99
N ASN A 14 -51.53 -15.92 34.90
CA ASN A 14 -51.42 -17.14 34.10
C ASN A 14 -50.20 -16.93 33.19
N PRO A 15 -49.00 -17.43 33.55
CA PRO A 15 -47.74 -16.96 32.96
C PRO A 15 -47.60 -17.35 31.48
N VAL A 16 -48.43 -18.28 31.00
CA VAL A 16 -48.37 -18.83 29.65
C VAL A 16 -48.89 -17.83 28.59
N PHE A 17 -50.01 -17.15 28.86
CA PHE A 17 -50.66 -16.27 27.86
C PHE A 17 -49.98 -14.90 27.72
N SER A 18 -49.55 -14.32 28.85
CA SER A 18 -48.73 -13.12 28.87
C SER A 18 -47.40 -13.36 28.13
N LYS A 19 -46.81 -14.55 28.29
CA LYS A 19 -45.58 -14.94 27.58
C LYS A 19 -45.77 -15.09 26.07
N THR A 20 -46.88 -15.69 25.61
CA THR A 20 -47.14 -15.81 24.16
C THR A 20 -47.34 -14.46 23.48
N LEU A 21 -48.03 -13.53 24.13
CA LEU A 21 -48.24 -12.18 23.60
C LEU A 21 -46.93 -11.39 23.58
N SER A 22 -46.12 -11.46 24.64
CA SER A 22 -44.82 -10.78 24.70
C SER A 22 -43.85 -11.29 23.64
N THR A 23 -43.80 -12.62 23.41
CA THR A 23 -42.96 -13.20 22.36
C THR A 23 -43.42 -12.80 20.96
N ALA A 24 -44.73 -12.75 20.68
CA ALA A 24 -45.23 -12.30 19.40
C ALA A 24 -44.89 -10.82 19.12
N TYR A 25 -44.99 -9.95 20.14
CA TYR A 25 -44.55 -8.55 20.03
C TYR A 25 -43.04 -8.42 19.82
N GLU A 26 -42.24 -9.22 20.52
CA GLU A 26 -40.79 -9.24 20.37
C GLU A 26 -40.37 -9.64 18.95
N ARG A 27 -41.01 -10.68 18.39
CA ARG A 27 -40.76 -11.14 17.01
C ARG A 27 -41.22 -10.15 15.95
N LEU A 28 -42.38 -9.53 16.11
CA LEU A 28 -42.87 -8.49 15.20
C LEU A 28 -42.01 -7.22 15.26
N SER A 29 -41.50 -6.86 16.44
CA SER A 29 -40.65 -5.68 16.65
C SER A 29 -39.24 -5.89 16.10
N SER A 30 -38.66 -7.08 16.32
CA SER A 30 -37.32 -7.42 15.83
C SER A 30 -37.31 -7.86 14.36
N GLY A 31 -38.44 -8.33 13.82
CA GLY A 31 -38.51 -9.01 12.53
C GLY A 31 -37.90 -10.42 12.54
N LEU A 32 -37.44 -10.91 13.71
CA LEU A 32 -36.75 -12.19 13.86
C LEU A 32 -37.62 -13.15 14.66
N ARG A 33 -37.82 -14.37 14.13
CA ARG A 33 -38.42 -15.50 14.83
C ARG A 33 -37.55 -16.00 15.99
N ILE A 34 -36.23 -15.93 15.85
CA ILE A 34 -35.25 -16.35 16.86
C ILE A 34 -34.50 -15.10 17.33
N ASN A 35 -34.87 -14.58 18.50
CA ASN A 35 -34.23 -13.37 19.07
C ASN A 35 -33.22 -13.73 20.16
N SER A 36 -33.42 -14.85 20.85
CA SER A 36 -32.56 -15.31 21.93
C SER A 36 -32.26 -16.82 21.85
N ALA A 37 -31.23 -17.28 22.57
CA ALA A 37 -30.90 -18.70 22.66
C ALA A 37 -32.01 -19.54 23.33
N ALA A 38 -32.94 -18.89 24.04
CA ALA A 38 -34.09 -19.54 24.63
C ALA A 38 -35.19 -19.88 23.61
N ASP A 39 -35.21 -19.21 22.46
CA ASP A 39 -36.22 -19.43 21.40
C ASP A 39 -35.85 -20.65 20.55
N ASP A 40 -34.59 -20.74 20.11
CA ASP A 40 -34.01 -21.88 19.40
C ASP A 40 -32.48 -21.80 19.43
N SER A 41 -31.85 -22.55 20.33
CA SER A 41 -30.40 -22.55 20.49
C SER A 41 -29.66 -23.11 19.27
N ALA A 42 -30.24 -24.09 18.57
CA ALA A 42 -29.64 -24.71 17.39
C ALA A 42 -29.76 -23.78 16.17
N GLY A 43 -30.94 -23.21 15.95
CA GLY A 43 -31.18 -22.22 14.91
C GLY A 43 -30.33 -20.96 15.08
N LEU A 44 -30.16 -20.48 16.32
CA LEU A 44 -29.27 -19.37 16.63
C LEU A 44 -27.80 -19.69 16.33
N GLN A 45 -27.32 -20.90 16.68
CA GLN A 45 -25.95 -21.31 16.38
C GLN A 45 -25.68 -21.37 14.87
N ILE A 46 -26.61 -21.95 14.10
CA ILE A 46 -26.51 -22.01 12.63
C ILE A 46 -26.52 -20.60 12.05
N SER A 47 -27.42 -19.74 12.52
CA SER A 47 -27.50 -18.36 12.06
C SER A 47 -26.24 -17.55 12.35
N ASN A 48 -25.64 -17.71 13.53
CA ASN A 48 -24.37 -17.06 13.87
C ASN A 48 -23.26 -17.49 12.89
N ARG A 49 -23.19 -18.78 12.55
CA ARG A 49 -22.24 -19.28 11.53
C ARG A 49 -22.52 -18.68 10.15
N LEU A 50 -23.78 -18.67 9.69
CA LEU A 50 -24.16 -18.09 8.39
C LEU A 50 -23.86 -16.57 8.34
N THR A 51 -24.05 -15.87 9.46
CA THR A 51 -23.73 -14.45 9.59
C THR A 51 -22.21 -14.23 9.50
N SER A 52 -21.40 -15.03 10.19
CA SER A 52 -19.94 -14.98 10.07
C SER A 52 -19.47 -15.29 8.64
N GLU A 53 -20.05 -16.30 7.99
CA GLU A 53 -19.75 -16.63 6.60
C GLU A 53 -20.13 -15.49 5.65
N SER A 54 -21.26 -14.83 5.86
CA SER A 54 -21.65 -13.64 5.09
C SER A 54 -20.63 -12.52 5.21
N ILE A 55 -20.23 -12.16 6.43
CA ILE A 55 -19.27 -11.08 6.69
C ILE A 55 -17.94 -11.39 5.98
N ALA A 56 -17.51 -12.65 6.01
CA ALA A 56 -16.33 -13.11 5.28
C ALA A 56 -16.51 -12.97 3.75
N LYS A 57 -17.68 -13.31 3.21
CA LYS A 57 -17.99 -13.16 1.77
C LYS A 57 -18.05 -11.69 1.32
N ASP A 58 -18.52 -10.79 2.17
CA ASP A 58 -18.48 -9.34 1.90
C ASP A 58 -17.06 -8.80 1.90
N GLN A 59 -16.20 -9.27 2.80
CA GLN A 59 -14.78 -8.91 2.78
C GLN A 59 -14.09 -9.47 1.53
N LEU A 60 -14.36 -10.72 1.16
CA LEU A 60 -13.84 -11.33 -0.07
C LEU A 60 -14.26 -10.52 -1.32
N ARG A 61 -15.52 -10.06 -1.38
CA ARG A 61 -16.00 -9.17 -2.45
C ARG A 61 -15.14 -7.91 -2.54
N ARG A 62 -14.85 -7.24 -1.41
CA ARG A 62 -13.99 -6.04 -1.39
C ARG A 62 -12.59 -6.36 -1.88
N ASN A 63 -11.96 -7.40 -1.32
CA ASN A 63 -10.62 -7.83 -1.72
C ASN A 63 -10.52 -8.12 -3.24
N LEU A 64 -11.51 -8.80 -3.83
CA LEU A 64 -11.54 -9.07 -5.27
C LEU A 64 -11.68 -7.78 -6.10
N ASN A 65 -12.48 -6.82 -5.66
CA ASN A 65 -12.60 -5.52 -6.35
C ASN A 65 -11.31 -4.69 -6.24
N ASP A 66 -10.63 -4.72 -5.09
CA ASP A 66 -9.34 -4.07 -4.90
C ASP A 66 -8.29 -4.70 -5.82
N GLY A 67 -8.28 -6.04 -5.92
CA GLY A 67 -7.42 -6.78 -6.84
C GLY A 67 -7.66 -6.45 -8.31
N ILE A 68 -8.93 -6.35 -8.73
CA ILE A 68 -9.30 -5.91 -10.09
C ILE A 68 -8.81 -4.48 -10.34
N SER A 69 -9.01 -3.57 -9.39
CA SER A 69 -8.58 -2.18 -9.50
C SER A 69 -7.05 -2.07 -9.64
N TYR A 70 -6.30 -2.84 -8.85
CA TYR A 70 -4.84 -2.93 -8.96
C TYR A 70 -4.40 -3.44 -10.34
N ALA A 71 -5.00 -4.54 -10.82
CA ALA A 71 -4.70 -5.10 -12.14
C ALA A 71 -5.00 -4.13 -13.28
N GLN A 72 -6.10 -3.36 -13.19
CA GLN A 72 -6.47 -2.35 -14.19
C GLN A 72 -5.46 -1.20 -14.26
N ILE A 73 -4.99 -0.72 -13.11
CA ILE A 73 -3.98 0.34 -13.06
C ILE A 73 -2.64 -0.16 -13.65
N ALA A 74 -2.22 -1.36 -13.26
CA ALA A 74 -1.00 -1.98 -13.78
C ALA A 74 -1.08 -2.21 -15.30
N GLU A 75 -2.19 -2.77 -15.79
CA GLU A 75 -2.41 -3.01 -17.23
C GLU A 75 -2.46 -1.70 -18.03
N GLY A 76 -3.08 -0.65 -17.49
CA GLY A 76 -3.11 0.67 -18.12
C GLY A 76 -1.72 1.28 -18.28
N GLY A 77 -0.86 1.16 -17.26
CA GLY A 77 0.55 1.57 -17.36
C GLY A 77 1.31 0.77 -18.42
N LEU A 78 1.13 -0.56 -18.46
CA LEU A 78 1.74 -1.40 -19.50
C LEU A 78 1.25 -1.08 -20.91
N GLN A 79 -0.02 -0.66 -21.07
CA GLN A 79 -0.53 -0.22 -22.36
C GLN A 79 0.21 1.03 -22.85
N GLU A 80 0.40 2.02 -21.98
CA GLU A 80 1.17 3.22 -22.32
C GLU A 80 2.64 2.87 -22.63
N SER A 81 3.26 1.96 -21.87
CA SER A 81 4.61 1.44 -22.16
C SER A 81 4.69 0.81 -23.55
N ALA A 82 3.67 0.02 -23.95
CA ALA A 82 3.62 -0.59 -25.28
C ALA A 82 3.51 0.47 -26.40
N ASP A 83 2.73 1.52 -26.20
CA ASP A 83 2.56 2.60 -27.18
C ASP A 83 3.87 3.39 -27.37
N ILE A 84 4.61 3.64 -26.28
CA ILE A 84 5.95 4.23 -26.33
C ILE A 84 6.93 3.34 -27.07
N LEU A 85 6.98 2.04 -26.74
CA LEU A 85 7.86 1.07 -27.40
C LEU A 85 7.57 1.00 -28.91
N GLN A 86 6.31 1.04 -29.33
CA GLN A 86 5.95 1.09 -30.75
C GLN A 86 6.47 2.37 -31.43
N ARG A 87 6.40 3.53 -30.76
CA ARG A 87 6.98 4.77 -31.29
C ARG A 87 8.51 4.69 -31.36
N MET A 88 9.16 4.13 -30.35
CA MET A 88 10.61 3.89 -30.35
C MET A 88 11.02 2.98 -31.50
N ARG A 89 10.24 1.92 -31.77
CA ARG A 89 10.43 1.02 -32.91
C ARG A 89 10.38 1.77 -34.25
N GLN A 90 9.43 2.70 -34.40
CA GLN A 90 9.32 3.54 -35.60
C GLN A 90 10.56 4.40 -35.81
N LEU A 91 11.09 5.01 -34.75
CA LEU A 91 12.32 5.81 -34.81
C LEU A 91 13.55 4.97 -35.13
N ALA A 92 13.67 3.78 -34.55
CA ALA A 92 14.77 2.85 -34.84
C ALA A 92 14.73 2.39 -36.30
N MET A 93 13.55 2.00 -36.83
CA MET A 93 13.36 1.70 -38.25
C MET A 93 13.67 2.92 -39.14
N GLN A 94 13.27 4.12 -38.71
CA GLN A 94 13.56 5.34 -39.45
C GLN A 94 15.06 5.58 -39.50
N SER A 95 15.78 5.44 -38.37
CA SER A 95 17.24 5.67 -38.27
C SER A 95 18.06 4.66 -39.09
N GLN A 96 17.59 3.42 -39.18
CA GLN A 96 18.18 2.35 -39.99
C GLN A 96 18.13 2.65 -41.50
N ASN A 97 17.29 3.58 -41.95
CA ASN A 97 17.21 3.94 -43.36
C ASN A 97 18.55 4.52 -43.86
N GLY A 98 19.15 3.86 -44.86
CA GLY A 98 20.50 4.17 -45.36
C GLY A 98 20.65 5.55 -46.03
N ILE A 99 19.56 6.30 -46.23
CA ILE A 99 19.58 7.66 -46.76
C ILE A 99 19.79 8.74 -45.69
N ASN A 100 19.65 8.40 -44.41
CA ASN A 100 19.80 9.38 -43.33
C ASN A 100 21.26 9.80 -43.17
N THR A 101 21.45 11.09 -42.92
CA THR A 101 22.75 11.62 -42.51
C THR A 101 22.98 11.41 -41.01
N ASP A 102 24.22 11.58 -40.54
CA ASP A 102 24.55 11.51 -39.11
C ASP A 102 23.90 12.66 -38.30
N ALA A 103 23.51 13.75 -38.96
CA ALA A 103 22.72 14.80 -38.33
C ALA A 103 21.26 14.35 -38.14
N ASP A 104 20.69 13.66 -39.12
CA ASP A 104 19.32 13.13 -39.04
C ASP A 104 19.21 12.03 -37.98
N ARG A 105 20.18 11.10 -37.92
CA ARG A 105 20.22 10.06 -36.87
C ARG A 105 20.34 10.64 -35.46
N ARG A 106 21.15 11.68 -35.26
CA ARG A 106 21.22 12.41 -33.98
C ARG A 106 19.91 13.11 -33.61
N ALA A 107 19.12 13.56 -34.59
CA ALA A 107 17.81 14.15 -34.31
C ALA A 107 16.78 13.08 -33.90
N LEU A 108 16.78 11.92 -34.57
CA LEU A 108 15.94 10.78 -34.21
C LEU A 108 16.31 10.21 -32.84
N ASP A 109 17.60 10.10 -32.54
CA ASP A 109 18.08 9.62 -31.25
C ASP A 109 17.64 10.53 -30.10
N LYS A 110 17.64 11.85 -30.27
CA LYS A 110 17.08 12.76 -29.25
C LYS A 110 15.64 12.42 -28.89
N GLU A 111 14.79 12.13 -29.87
CA GLU A 111 13.41 11.72 -29.61
C GLU A 111 13.37 10.34 -28.95
N PHE A 112 14.20 9.40 -29.41
CA PHE A 112 14.34 8.07 -28.83
C PHE A 112 14.72 8.10 -27.34
N GLN A 113 15.70 8.93 -26.96
CA GLN A 113 16.11 9.10 -25.56
C GLN A 113 15.01 9.75 -24.70
N GLN A 114 14.20 10.66 -25.26
CA GLN A 114 13.04 11.21 -24.54
C GLN A 114 11.96 10.15 -24.31
N LEU A 115 11.74 9.26 -25.28
CA LEU A 115 10.81 8.15 -25.14
C LEU A 115 11.30 7.12 -24.11
N LYS A 116 12.60 6.85 -24.03
CA LYS A 116 13.18 6.04 -22.93
C LYS A 116 12.87 6.65 -21.56
N ASN A 117 13.08 7.95 -21.40
CA ASN A 117 12.77 8.63 -20.14
C ASN A 117 11.27 8.59 -19.82
N ALA A 118 10.41 8.72 -20.83
CA ALA A 118 8.97 8.60 -20.66
C ALA A 118 8.55 7.18 -20.30
N LEU A 119 9.13 6.15 -20.93
CA LEU A 119 8.93 4.73 -20.59
C LEU A 119 9.29 4.46 -19.12
N ASN A 120 10.45 4.96 -18.69
CA ASN A 120 10.88 4.90 -17.30
C ASN A 120 9.86 5.60 -16.39
N GLY A 121 9.45 6.82 -16.76
CA GLY A 121 8.46 7.59 -16.01
C GLY A 121 7.12 6.88 -15.85
N ILE A 122 6.67 6.08 -16.82
CA ILE A 122 5.44 5.28 -16.68
C ILE A 122 5.61 4.23 -15.58
N ALA A 123 6.74 3.53 -15.53
CA ALA A 123 7.01 2.51 -14.52
C ALA A 123 6.97 3.11 -13.10
N TYR A 124 7.59 4.29 -12.89
CA TYR A 124 7.61 4.98 -11.58
C TYR A 124 6.28 5.67 -11.21
N ASN A 125 5.50 6.14 -12.19
CA ASN A 125 4.23 6.84 -11.93
C ASN A 125 3.00 5.93 -11.89
N THR A 126 3.13 4.66 -12.31
CA THR A 126 2.04 3.69 -12.21
C THR A 126 1.94 3.20 -10.77
N GLU A 127 1.12 3.88 -9.98
CA GLU A 127 0.90 3.59 -8.56
C GLU A 127 -0.51 3.05 -8.31
N ALA A 128 -0.61 1.96 -7.55
CA ALA A 128 -1.87 1.42 -7.04
C ALA A 128 -1.75 1.02 -5.57
N PHE A 129 -2.57 1.61 -4.69
CA PHE A 129 -2.59 1.31 -3.26
C PHE A 129 -1.22 1.40 -2.59
N ASN A 130 -0.47 2.47 -2.87
CA ASN A 130 0.90 2.69 -2.40
C ASN A 130 1.83 1.52 -2.78
N ARG A 131 1.65 0.96 -3.98
CA ARG A 131 2.55 -0.02 -4.59
C ARG A 131 2.82 0.36 -6.03
N LEU A 132 4.00 -0.01 -6.51
CA LEU A 132 4.45 0.20 -7.88
C LEU A 132 4.44 -1.15 -8.62
N PRO A 133 3.31 -1.51 -9.27
CA PRO A 133 3.17 -2.78 -9.99
C PRO A 133 4.21 -3.01 -11.10
N LEU A 134 4.73 -1.92 -11.69
CA LEU A 134 5.59 -1.95 -12.87
C LEU A 134 7.05 -1.68 -12.56
N LEU A 135 7.42 -1.59 -11.29
CA LEU A 135 8.80 -1.37 -10.87
C LEU A 135 9.35 -2.61 -10.18
N GLY A 136 10.53 -3.06 -10.60
CA GLY A 136 11.25 -4.15 -9.96
C GLY A 136 11.69 -3.79 -8.55
N ASP A 137 11.83 -4.81 -7.69
CA ASP A 137 12.29 -4.62 -6.32
C ASP A 137 13.74 -4.08 -6.25
N ASN A 138 14.49 -4.28 -7.34
CA ASN A 138 15.88 -3.82 -7.49
C ASN A 138 16.01 -2.31 -7.80
N ASP A 139 14.91 -1.59 -8.05
CA ASP A 139 14.91 -0.20 -8.56
C ASP A 139 14.39 0.82 -7.53
N LEU A 140 14.31 0.40 -6.26
CA LEU A 140 14.10 1.27 -5.12
C LEU A 140 15.47 1.53 -4.46
N LEU A 141 15.74 2.81 -4.20
CA LEU A 141 16.99 3.38 -3.67
C LEU A 141 17.53 2.78 -2.34
N SER A 142 16.97 1.68 -1.82
CA SER A 142 17.41 1.00 -0.60
C SER A 142 18.45 -0.11 -0.82
N ASP A 143 18.62 -0.63 -2.03
CA ASP A 143 19.47 -1.82 -2.24
C ASP A 143 20.89 -1.52 -2.73
N ASN A 144 21.11 -0.35 -3.35
CA ASN A 144 22.40 -0.04 -3.99
C ASN A 144 23.36 0.75 -3.09
N VAL A 145 22.84 1.61 -2.20
CA VAL A 145 23.65 2.38 -1.24
C VAL A 145 23.07 2.20 0.15
N SER A 146 23.89 1.68 1.06
CA SER A 146 23.52 1.50 2.47
C SER A 146 23.07 2.80 3.11
N SER A 147 22.06 2.74 4.00
CA SER A 147 21.66 3.90 4.77
C SER A 147 22.79 4.36 5.70
N ILE A 148 22.77 5.62 6.10
CA ILE A 148 23.75 6.19 7.03
C ILE A 148 23.73 5.46 8.39
N GLY A 149 22.57 4.94 8.80
CA GLY A 149 22.43 4.16 10.03
C GLY A 149 22.97 2.74 9.93
N ASP A 150 23.03 2.16 8.72
CA ASP A 150 23.62 0.83 8.49
C ASP A 150 25.13 0.91 8.24
N THR A 151 25.59 2.02 7.66
CA THR A 151 27.01 2.25 7.33
C THR A 151 27.80 2.68 8.56
N PHE A 152 27.21 3.50 9.44
CA PHE A 152 27.89 4.08 10.60
C PHE A 152 27.24 3.65 11.91
N VAL A 153 28.08 3.43 12.92
CA VAL A 153 27.61 3.35 14.30
C VAL A 153 27.59 4.77 14.88
N LYS A 154 26.42 5.22 15.34
CA LYS A 154 26.22 6.56 15.90
C LYS A 154 27.31 6.96 16.90
N GLY A 155 28.00 8.08 16.62
CA GLY A 155 29.06 8.66 17.46
C GLY A 155 30.38 7.89 17.46
N SER A 156 30.53 6.86 16.62
CA SER A 156 31.75 6.05 16.52
C SER A 156 32.49 6.33 15.20
N SER A 157 33.83 6.36 15.27
CA SER A 157 34.66 6.51 14.07
C SER A 157 34.68 5.21 13.27
N THR A 158 34.41 5.30 11.98
CA THR A 158 34.44 4.20 11.01
C THR A 158 35.39 4.57 9.87
N ARG A 159 36.33 3.67 9.54
CA ARG A 159 37.26 3.87 8.42
C ARG A 159 36.68 3.31 7.13
N LEU A 160 36.70 4.10 6.06
CA LEU A 160 36.18 3.76 4.74
C LEU A 160 37.17 4.16 3.65
N ASP A 161 37.02 3.56 2.47
CA ASP A 161 37.78 3.93 1.28
C ASP A 161 37.16 5.17 0.60
N SER A 162 37.98 6.14 0.21
CA SER A 162 37.57 7.30 -0.60
C SER A 162 37.57 6.96 -2.10
N GLY A 163 36.82 7.74 -2.89
CA GLY A 163 36.79 7.62 -4.34
C GLY A 163 35.48 8.09 -4.97
N LEU A 164 35.31 7.82 -6.27
CA LEU A 164 34.04 8.10 -6.98
C LEU A 164 33.01 7.03 -6.67
N ARG A 165 32.43 7.11 -5.48
CA ARG A 165 31.34 6.24 -5.04
C ARG A 165 30.48 6.91 -3.97
N SER A 166 29.24 6.47 -3.89
CA SER A 166 28.33 6.79 -2.82
C SER A 166 28.72 6.00 -1.57
N VAL A 167 28.96 6.73 -0.48
CA VAL A 167 29.37 6.19 0.81
C VAL A 167 28.15 5.75 1.60
N ALA A 168 27.16 6.64 1.72
CA ALA A 168 25.95 6.39 2.48
C ALA A 168 24.78 7.26 2.00
N TYR A 169 23.57 6.77 2.25
CA TYR A 169 22.33 7.48 1.98
C TYR A 169 21.70 8.02 3.26
N ILE A 170 21.29 9.29 3.25
CA ILE A 170 20.52 9.91 4.31
C ILE A 170 19.04 9.92 3.90
N PRO A 171 18.16 9.23 4.64
CA PRO A 171 16.73 9.24 4.36
C PRO A 171 16.10 10.62 4.63
N ALA A 172 15.06 10.98 3.87
CA ALA A 172 14.28 12.18 4.18
C ALA A 172 13.56 12.04 5.53
N GLY A 173 13.39 13.15 6.23
CA GLY A 173 12.84 13.21 7.58
C GLY A 173 13.89 12.98 8.68
N SER A 174 15.17 12.81 8.32
CA SER A 174 16.26 12.76 9.29
C SER A 174 16.55 14.16 9.86
N THR A 175 16.92 14.24 11.14
CA THR A 175 17.16 15.49 11.86
C THR A 175 18.51 15.52 12.58
N ASN A 176 19.10 16.71 12.64
CA ASN A 176 20.36 17.01 13.32
C ASN A 176 21.50 16.04 13.00
N ILE A 177 21.75 15.80 11.71
CA ILE A 177 22.84 14.96 11.26
C ILE A 177 24.14 15.74 11.35
N SER A 178 25.17 15.12 11.92
CA SER A 178 26.53 15.65 11.97
C SER A 178 27.48 14.62 11.39
N ILE A 179 28.28 15.01 10.41
CA ILE A 179 29.32 14.18 9.78
C ILE A 179 30.64 14.91 9.99
N ASN A 180 31.61 14.22 10.56
CA ASN A 180 32.98 14.67 10.68
C ASN A 180 33.86 13.64 9.98
N ILE A 181 34.65 14.07 9.00
CA ILE A 181 35.63 13.22 8.32
C ILE A 181 37.06 13.67 8.65
N ASP A 182 38.00 12.72 8.69
CA ASP A 182 39.46 12.94 8.76
C ASP A 182 40.12 12.18 7.59
N SER A 183 40.68 12.91 6.63
CA SER A 183 41.29 12.40 5.40
C SER A 183 42.80 12.15 5.52
N PHE A 184 43.40 12.32 6.71
CA PHE A 184 44.82 12.06 6.96
C PHE A 184 45.79 12.80 6.00
N SER A 185 45.40 13.96 5.47
CA SER A 185 46.14 14.78 4.49
C SER A 185 46.11 14.24 3.04
N LEU A 186 45.19 13.33 2.71
CA LEU A 186 45.01 12.78 1.37
C LEU A 186 44.01 13.57 0.50
N ASP A 187 43.52 14.72 0.99
CA ASP A 187 42.63 15.64 0.26
C ASP A 187 41.35 14.92 -0.21
N ASP A 188 40.77 14.13 0.70
CA ASP A 188 39.47 13.49 0.48
C ASP A 188 38.35 14.44 0.91
N ASP A 189 37.49 14.80 -0.03
CA ASP A 189 36.48 15.83 0.14
C ASP A 189 35.06 15.25 0.23
N LEU A 190 34.31 15.70 1.23
CA LEU A 190 32.91 15.36 1.44
C LEU A 190 32.01 16.06 0.41
N GLN A 191 31.18 15.26 -0.25
CA GLN A 191 30.20 15.71 -1.24
C GLN A 191 28.79 15.27 -0.84
N VAL A 192 27.81 16.15 -1.05
CA VAL A 192 26.39 15.88 -0.78
C VAL A 192 25.57 16.16 -2.03
N PHE A 193 24.93 15.12 -2.53
CA PHE A 193 24.06 15.21 -3.70
C PHE A 193 22.62 14.88 -3.36
N THR A 194 21.69 15.41 -4.14
CA THR A 194 20.35 14.83 -4.26
C THR A 194 20.40 13.62 -5.19
N THR A 195 19.39 12.76 -5.14
CA THR A 195 19.22 11.63 -6.07
C THR A 195 19.07 12.06 -7.54
N SER A 196 18.72 13.34 -7.77
CA SER A 196 18.62 13.96 -9.09
C SER A 196 19.96 14.51 -9.63
N GLY A 197 21.05 14.41 -8.86
CA GLY A 197 22.39 14.89 -9.26
C GLY A 197 22.68 16.36 -8.93
N LYS A 198 21.76 17.08 -8.27
CA LYS A 198 22.04 18.42 -7.74
C LYS A 198 23.09 18.35 -6.63
N HIS A 199 24.15 19.14 -6.76
CA HIS A 199 25.26 19.21 -5.82
C HIS A 199 24.97 20.30 -4.77
N LEU A 200 24.78 19.90 -3.52
CA LEU A 200 24.32 20.77 -2.44
C LEU A 200 25.47 21.31 -1.59
N VAL A 201 26.41 20.44 -1.22
CA VAL A 201 27.53 20.75 -0.34
C VAL A 201 28.76 19.99 -0.83
N GLY A 202 29.91 20.65 -0.81
CA GLY A 202 31.20 20.03 -1.14
C GLY A 202 32.03 20.91 -2.05
N THR A 203 32.92 20.26 -2.79
CA THR A 203 33.98 20.89 -3.59
C THR A 203 33.50 21.09 -5.03
N PRO A 204 33.65 22.28 -5.63
CA PRO A 204 33.21 22.51 -7.00
C PRO A 204 33.97 21.62 -7.99
N LEU A 205 33.31 21.24 -9.11
CA LEU A 205 33.93 20.40 -10.16
C LEU A 205 35.19 21.00 -10.82
N SER A 206 35.48 22.28 -10.56
CA SER A 206 36.70 22.93 -11.03
C SER A 206 37.94 22.62 -10.20
N ASP A 207 37.79 21.84 -9.13
CA ASP A 207 38.85 21.51 -8.20
C ASP A 207 39.65 20.26 -8.62
N ASP A 208 40.92 20.20 -8.22
CA ASP A 208 41.89 19.17 -8.58
C ASP A 208 41.51 17.78 -8.04
N VAL A 209 40.72 17.69 -6.96
CA VAL A 209 40.24 16.42 -6.38
C VAL A 209 39.37 15.64 -7.39
N TRP A 210 38.60 16.36 -8.22
CA TRP A 210 37.77 15.76 -9.28
C TRP A 210 38.61 15.31 -10.48
N ASP A 211 39.52 16.17 -10.94
CA ASP A 211 40.43 15.86 -12.06
C ASP A 211 41.32 14.65 -11.73
N THR A 212 41.79 14.56 -10.49
CA THR A 212 42.59 13.43 -9.97
C THR A 212 41.84 12.10 -10.03
N ASN A 213 40.50 12.15 -10.03
CA ASN A 213 39.59 11.03 -10.16
C ASN A 213 39.00 10.89 -11.58
N SER A 214 39.57 11.58 -12.58
CA SER A 214 39.14 11.54 -13.99
C SER A 214 37.78 12.18 -14.27
N VAL A 215 37.30 13.07 -13.41
CA VAL A 215 36.06 13.85 -13.61
C VAL A 215 36.45 15.28 -13.96
N ASN A 216 36.37 15.66 -15.24
CA ASN A 216 36.75 17.00 -15.73
C ASN A 216 35.53 17.80 -16.19
N SER A 217 34.34 17.20 -16.16
CA SER A 217 33.12 17.79 -16.70
C SER A 217 31.85 17.22 -16.05
N ALA A 218 30.74 17.95 -16.21
CA ALA A 218 29.41 17.49 -15.80
C ALA A 218 28.95 16.21 -16.52
N SER A 219 29.48 15.92 -17.72
CA SER A 219 29.24 14.64 -18.39
C SER A 219 30.01 13.49 -17.74
N ASP A 220 31.24 13.75 -17.28
CA ASP A 220 32.08 12.71 -16.68
C ASP A 220 31.47 12.25 -15.35
N ILE A 221 31.07 13.19 -14.49
CA ILE A 221 30.40 12.85 -13.22
C ILE A 221 29.09 12.10 -13.46
N LYS A 222 28.35 12.44 -14.51
CA LYS A 222 27.14 11.71 -14.89
C LYS A 222 27.46 10.26 -15.24
N SER A 223 28.52 10.03 -16.01
CA SER A 223 28.92 8.67 -16.44
C SER A 223 29.67 7.86 -15.38
N LEU A 224 30.30 8.52 -14.41
CA LEU A 224 31.21 7.86 -13.46
C LEU A 224 30.64 7.74 -12.04
N LEU A 225 29.79 8.68 -11.60
CA LEU A 225 29.23 8.71 -10.25
C LEU A 225 27.70 8.64 -10.24
N PHE A 226 27.01 9.30 -11.17
CA PHE A 226 25.53 9.31 -11.19
C PHE A 226 24.94 8.06 -11.84
N LEU A 227 25.43 6.91 -11.40
CA LEU A 227 24.95 5.60 -11.77
C LEU A 227 23.79 5.20 -10.86
N THR A 228 22.87 4.40 -11.38
CA THR A 228 21.79 3.81 -10.57
C THR A 228 22.33 2.91 -9.46
N GLN A 229 23.47 2.25 -9.69
CA GLN A 229 24.23 1.48 -8.70
C GLN A 229 24.77 2.35 -7.55
N GLU A 230 24.92 3.66 -7.76
CA GLU A 230 25.39 4.60 -6.74
C GLU A 230 24.21 5.37 -6.12
N GLY A 231 22.97 4.90 -6.33
CA GLY A 231 21.76 5.46 -5.71
C GLY A 231 21.15 6.66 -6.44
N TYR A 232 21.66 7.02 -7.63
CA TYR A 232 21.14 8.14 -8.42
C TYR A 232 20.01 7.72 -9.35
N THR A 233 19.13 8.67 -9.68
CA THR A 233 18.09 8.46 -10.70
C THR A 233 18.70 8.37 -12.11
N PRO A 234 18.11 7.63 -13.06
CA PRO A 234 18.61 7.55 -14.44
C PRO A 234 18.69 8.90 -15.15
N THR A 235 17.88 9.86 -14.73
CA THR A 235 17.84 11.23 -15.27
C THR A 235 18.79 12.19 -14.54
N ALA A 236 19.57 11.71 -13.57
CA ALA A 236 20.43 12.56 -12.77
C ALA A 236 21.39 13.37 -13.65
N SER A 237 21.53 14.64 -13.29
CA SER A 237 22.38 15.60 -14.00
C SER A 237 23.00 16.56 -13.02
N TYR A 238 24.27 16.89 -13.25
CA TYR A 238 25.01 17.76 -12.35
C TYR A 238 24.47 19.18 -12.37
N ASP A 239 24.07 19.68 -11.20
CA ASP A 239 23.73 21.08 -10.96
C ASP A 239 24.43 21.56 -9.68
N GLY A 240 25.51 22.33 -9.84
CA GLY A 240 26.23 22.98 -8.74
C GLY A 240 25.85 24.45 -8.51
N SER A 241 24.74 24.95 -9.10
CA SER A 241 24.38 26.38 -9.03
C SER A 241 24.10 26.90 -7.62
N SER A 242 23.72 26.01 -6.70
CA SER A 242 23.41 26.32 -5.31
C SER A 242 24.45 25.73 -4.33
N LEU A 243 25.62 25.32 -4.84
CA LEU A 243 26.64 24.61 -4.06
C LEU A 243 27.15 25.45 -2.89
N ILE A 244 27.13 24.87 -1.69
CA ILE A 244 27.75 25.43 -0.49
C ILE A 244 29.15 24.82 -0.36
N THR A 245 30.17 25.64 -0.59
CA THR A 245 31.58 25.22 -0.48
C THR A 245 32.17 25.51 0.90
N ASN A 246 31.63 26.47 1.64
CA ASN A 246 31.98 26.75 3.04
C ASN A 246 30.88 27.60 3.69
N GLY A 247 30.70 27.47 5.00
CA GLY A 247 29.80 28.22 5.83
C GLY A 247 28.41 27.59 5.92
N THR A 248 27.43 28.42 6.29
CA THR A 248 26.04 27.98 6.46
C THR A 248 25.18 28.47 5.30
N GLY A 249 24.37 27.59 4.73
CA GLY A 249 23.39 27.93 3.70
C GLY A 249 22.14 27.06 3.80
N THR A 250 21.01 27.56 3.33
CA THR A 250 19.74 26.83 3.33
C THR A 250 19.29 26.58 1.89
N ILE A 251 19.07 25.32 1.54
CA ILE A 251 18.59 24.87 0.22
C ILE A 251 17.36 24.00 0.46
N ASN A 252 16.25 24.29 -0.23
CA ASN A 252 15.00 23.52 -0.14
C ASN A 252 14.47 23.33 1.31
N GLY A 253 14.72 24.29 2.20
CA GLY A 253 14.31 24.23 3.61
C GLY A 253 15.22 23.40 4.52
N THR A 254 16.30 22.82 3.98
CA THR A 254 17.38 22.18 4.73
C THR A 254 18.55 23.15 4.89
N THR A 255 19.01 23.35 6.11
CA THR A 255 20.19 24.14 6.45
C THR A 255 21.40 23.23 6.56
N PHE A 256 22.40 23.53 5.74
CA PHE A 256 23.71 22.92 5.76
C PHE A 256 24.70 23.88 6.41
N THR A 257 25.53 23.39 7.30
CA THR A 257 26.76 24.11 7.73
C THR A 257 27.94 23.22 7.41
N PHE A 258 28.82 23.71 6.56
CA PHE A 258 29.97 22.98 6.06
C PHE A 258 31.24 23.78 6.34
N SER A 259 32.29 23.13 6.84
CA SER A 259 33.56 23.82 7.10
C SER A 259 34.39 24.08 5.84
N GLY A 260 34.08 23.41 4.73
CA GLY A 260 34.89 23.44 3.51
C GLY A 260 36.30 22.88 3.70
N ASP A 261 37.05 22.89 2.61
CA ASP A 261 38.42 22.38 2.47
C ASP A 261 39.47 23.50 2.39
N GLN A 262 39.23 24.68 3.01
CA GLN A 262 40.00 25.91 2.74
C GLN A 262 41.53 25.89 3.05
N HIS A 263 42.23 24.75 3.13
CA HIS A 263 43.66 24.65 2.80
C HIS A 263 44.16 23.19 2.68
N PRO A 264 45.19 22.94 1.83
CA PRO A 264 46.05 21.76 1.97
C PRO A 264 46.76 21.81 3.33
N GLY A 265 46.23 21.05 4.30
CA GLY A 265 46.76 20.96 5.67
C GLY A 265 45.72 20.87 6.79
N VAL A 266 44.44 21.12 6.50
CA VAL A 266 43.35 20.75 7.41
C VAL A 266 42.89 19.37 7.01
N THR A 267 43.08 18.38 7.88
CA THR A 267 42.74 16.99 7.55
C THR A 267 41.27 16.67 7.80
N THR A 268 40.52 17.60 8.41
CA THR A 268 39.17 17.35 8.90
C THR A 268 38.12 18.26 8.28
N GLU A 269 37.03 17.66 7.80
CA GLU A 269 35.86 18.39 7.34
C GLU A 269 34.63 18.07 8.20
N THR A 270 33.76 19.06 8.37
CA THR A 270 32.55 18.94 9.17
C THR A 270 31.35 19.42 8.40
N LEU A 271 30.30 18.61 8.43
CA LEU A 271 28.99 18.90 7.87
C LEU A 271 27.92 18.69 8.93
N THR A 272 27.06 19.69 9.13
CA THR A 272 25.83 19.54 9.89
C THR A 272 24.62 19.83 9.02
N ILE A 273 23.60 18.99 9.14
CA ILE A 273 22.32 19.09 8.42
C ILE A 273 21.21 19.15 9.48
N ASP A 274 20.44 20.22 9.51
CA ASP A 274 19.40 20.42 10.52
C ASP A 274 18.20 19.46 10.33
N ASN A 275 17.71 19.32 9.10
CA ASN A 275 16.57 18.51 8.72
C ASN A 275 16.66 18.15 7.23
N THR A 276 16.22 16.96 6.84
CA THR A 276 16.22 16.54 5.43
C THR A 276 14.80 16.47 4.90
N ASN A 277 14.48 17.27 3.88
CA ASN A 277 13.15 17.25 3.23
C ASN A 277 13.09 16.28 2.04
N GLU A 278 14.26 15.91 1.51
CA GLU A 278 14.46 14.96 0.43
C GLU A 278 15.66 14.07 0.77
N PRO A 279 15.78 12.88 0.15
CA PRO A 279 16.92 12.02 0.35
C PRO A 279 18.23 12.63 -0.15
N LEU A 280 19.29 12.45 0.62
CA LEU A 280 20.63 12.94 0.29
C LEU A 280 21.62 11.79 0.19
N ILE A 281 22.51 11.86 -0.79
CA ILE A 281 23.60 10.91 -1.00
C ILE A 281 24.89 11.57 -0.53
N ILE A 282 25.62 10.88 0.33
CA ILE A 282 26.94 11.28 0.81
C ILE A 282 28.00 10.53 0.01
N SER A 283 28.94 11.26 -0.57
CA SER A 283 30.13 10.72 -1.22
C SER A 283 31.37 11.36 -0.61
N VAL A 284 32.50 10.65 -0.62
CA VAL A 284 33.79 11.23 -0.21
C VAL A 284 34.77 10.96 -1.34
N VAL A 285 35.08 12.02 -2.09
CA VAL A 285 35.84 11.96 -3.32
C VAL A 285 37.29 12.27 -3.03
N GLY A 286 38.19 11.41 -3.46
CA GLY A 286 39.62 11.53 -3.19
C GLY A 286 40.34 10.22 -3.46
N LYS A 287 41.48 9.99 -2.82
CA LYS A 287 42.28 8.76 -2.99
C LYS A 287 42.81 8.24 -1.66
N GLY A 288 42.36 7.04 -1.30
CA GLY A 288 42.88 6.32 -0.14
C GLY A 288 41.76 5.99 0.82
N VAL A 289 41.89 6.46 2.06
CA VAL A 289 40.98 6.14 3.16
C VAL A 289 40.77 7.36 4.04
N PHE A 290 39.56 7.45 4.59
CA PHE A 290 39.19 8.47 5.57
C PHE A 290 38.53 7.81 6.78
N ASP A 291 38.64 8.47 7.93
CA ASP A 291 37.85 8.16 9.11
C ASP A 291 36.63 9.06 9.16
N ALA A 292 35.45 8.51 9.39
CA ALA A 292 34.22 9.29 9.54
C ALA A 292 33.52 8.98 10.86
N THR A 293 33.17 10.04 11.59
CA THR A 293 32.33 9.99 12.78
C THR A 293 31.00 10.68 12.47
N VAL A 294 29.91 9.93 12.61
CA VAL A 294 28.57 10.39 12.24
C VAL A 294 27.62 10.33 13.43
N ASP A 295 26.84 11.38 13.64
CA ASP A 295 25.79 11.50 14.66
C ASP A 295 24.47 11.98 14.04
N TRP A 296 23.35 11.72 14.69
CA TRP A 296 22.00 12.12 14.28
C TRP A 296 21.03 12.06 15.47
N ASP A 297 20.02 12.92 15.52
CA ASP A 297 18.96 12.78 16.52
C ASP A 297 17.94 11.71 16.10
N THR A 298 17.40 11.85 14.89
CA THR A 298 16.48 10.89 14.29
C THR A 298 16.87 10.64 12.84
N LEU A 299 16.81 9.37 12.41
CA LEU A 299 16.85 9.06 10.98
C LEU A 299 15.42 8.89 10.47
N GLY A 300 15.20 9.36 9.25
CA GLY A 300 14.00 9.01 8.49
C GLY A 300 13.96 7.53 8.15
N ALA A 301 12.81 7.04 7.70
CA ALA A 301 12.69 5.66 7.26
C ALA A 301 13.54 5.44 5.99
N PRO A 302 14.43 4.43 5.93
CA PRO A 302 15.20 4.12 4.72
C PRO A 302 14.26 3.87 3.53
N GLY A 303 14.58 4.45 2.38
CA GLY A 303 13.72 4.47 1.19
C GLY A 303 12.66 5.60 1.17
N SER A 304 12.63 6.48 2.17
CA SER A 304 11.71 7.62 2.19
C SER A 304 12.24 8.78 1.35
N GLY A 305 12.03 8.70 0.04
CA GLY A 305 11.99 9.82 -0.88
C GLY A 305 10.68 9.79 -1.64
N GLY A 306 9.57 10.10 -0.96
CA GLY A 306 8.21 10.02 -1.49
C GLY A 306 7.60 8.62 -1.35
N ASN A 307 6.48 8.53 -0.62
CA ASN A 307 5.64 7.35 -0.38
C ASN A 307 6.39 6.03 -0.11
N SER A 308 6.34 5.51 1.11
CA SER A 308 6.78 4.14 1.38
C SER A 308 5.93 3.15 0.57
N PHE A 309 6.49 2.64 -0.52
CA PHE A 309 5.83 1.65 -1.37
C PHE A 309 6.08 0.25 -0.81
N GLU A 310 5.04 -0.57 -0.67
CA GLU A 310 5.27 -1.97 -0.33
C GLU A 310 5.83 -2.72 -1.55
N ALA A 311 7.00 -3.33 -1.37
CA ALA A 311 7.73 -4.04 -2.42
C ALA A 311 7.18 -5.44 -2.74
N GLY A 312 6.13 -5.90 -2.06
CA GLY A 312 5.59 -7.24 -2.25
C GLY A 312 4.57 -7.38 -3.41
N PRO A 313 4.41 -8.59 -3.97
CA PRO A 313 3.23 -8.90 -4.78
C PRO A 313 1.95 -8.69 -3.96
N VAL A 314 0.84 -8.41 -4.65
CA VAL A 314 -0.45 -8.27 -3.98
C VAL A 314 -1.13 -9.65 -3.97
N ASP A 315 -1.28 -10.19 -2.76
CA ASP A 315 -2.04 -11.42 -2.55
C ASP A 315 -3.50 -11.08 -2.24
N ILE A 316 -4.38 -11.39 -3.18
CA ILE A 316 -5.82 -11.21 -3.01
C ILE A 316 -6.40 -12.49 -2.43
N THR A 317 -6.86 -12.44 -1.18
CA THR A 317 -7.55 -13.58 -0.56
C THR A 317 -8.70 -14.04 -1.44
N ALA A 318 -8.70 -15.30 -1.87
CA ALA A 318 -9.75 -15.88 -2.72
C ALA A 318 -10.68 -16.85 -1.95
N THR A 319 -10.36 -17.16 -0.69
CA THR A 319 -11.12 -18.09 0.15
C THR A 319 -11.54 -17.48 1.49
N ASN A 320 -12.56 -18.08 2.12
CA ASN A 320 -13.04 -17.74 3.45
C ASN A 320 -12.57 -18.76 4.52
N ALA A 321 -11.66 -19.68 4.17
CA ALA A 321 -11.16 -20.69 5.09
C ALA A 321 -10.36 -20.06 6.24
N LEU A 322 -10.75 -20.36 7.49
CA LEU A 322 -10.13 -19.85 8.72
C LEU A 322 -8.93 -20.70 9.20
N SER A 323 -8.43 -21.65 8.39
CA SER A 323 -7.33 -22.57 8.77
C SER A 323 -6.53 -23.04 7.55
N GLU A 324 -5.19 -22.95 7.68
CA GLU A 324 -4.03 -23.50 6.91
C GLU A 324 -4.05 -23.63 5.38
N GLY A 325 -5.14 -23.27 4.69
CA GLY A 325 -5.21 -23.20 3.23
C GLY A 325 -5.27 -21.75 2.76
N THR A 326 -4.12 -21.13 2.53
CA THR A 326 -4.01 -19.79 1.95
C THR A 326 -4.19 -19.84 0.44
N ASP A 327 -5.44 -19.86 -0.04
CA ASP A 327 -5.73 -19.73 -1.46
C ASP A 327 -5.79 -18.23 -1.81
N TYR A 328 -4.73 -17.75 -2.44
CA TYR A 328 -4.58 -16.36 -2.88
C TYR A 328 -4.54 -16.29 -4.40
N ILE A 329 -5.19 -15.28 -4.97
CA ILE A 329 -4.86 -14.83 -6.31
C ILE A 329 -3.67 -13.89 -6.17
N ASN A 330 -2.48 -14.41 -6.43
CA ASN A 330 -1.27 -13.61 -6.47
C ASN A 330 -1.23 -12.77 -7.76
N LEU A 331 -1.09 -11.46 -7.58
CA LEU A 331 -0.75 -10.50 -8.62
C LEU A 331 0.73 -10.15 -8.47
N ALA A 332 1.56 -10.89 -9.20
CA ALA A 332 2.98 -10.60 -9.31
C ALA A 332 3.19 -9.23 -9.97
N LYS A 333 4.28 -8.56 -9.59
CA LYS A 333 4.77 -7.39 -10.31
C LYS A 333 5.27 -7.83 -11.69
N THR A 334 5.14 -6.94 -12.65
CA THR A 334 5.72 -7.11 -14.00
C THR A 334 6.59 -5.89 -14.28
N PRO A 335 7.85 -5.90 -13.82
CA PRO A 335 8.74 -4.77 -13.96
C PRO A 335 8.91 -4.34 -15.43
N ALA A 336 8.67 -3.06 -15.72
CA ALA A 336 8.73 -2.50 -17.06
C ALA A 336 9.60 -1.23 -17.09
N GLY A 337 10.54 -1.10 -16.15
CA GLY A 337 11.55 -0.05 -16.13
C GLY A 337 12.62 -0.25 -17.20
N LEU A 338 13.47 0.76 -17.41
CA LEU A 338 14.53 0.67 -18.43
C LEU A 338 15.53 -0.47 -18.18
N SER A 339 15.82 -0.76 -16.92
CA SER A 339 16.72 -1.87 -16.53
C SER A 339 16.07 -3.23 -16.82
N ASP A 340 14.80 -3.38 -16.47
CA ASP A 340 14.05 -4.64 -16.64
C ASP A 340 13.81 -4.99 -18.11
N LEU A 341 13.72 -3.98 -18.97
CA LEU A 341 13.53 -4.12 -20.41
C LEU A 341 14.85 -4.15 -21.21
N ASP A 342 16.01 -4.12 -20.54
CA ASP A 342 17.35 -4.06 -21.16
C ASP A 342 17.55 -2.86 -22.11
N MET A 343 16.98 -1.71 -21.77
CA MET A 343 16.97 -0.52 -22.63
C MET A 343 17.92 0.59 -22.18
N VAL A 344 18.66 0.41 -21.08
CA VAL A 344 19.48 1.47 -20.45
C VAL A 344 20.46 2.09 -21.44
N GLU A 345 21.25 1.28 -22.15
CA GLU A 345 22.29 1.72 -23.08
C GLU A 345 21.82 1.80 -24.56
N SER A 346 20.51 1.67 -24.81
CA SER A 346 19.99 1.68 -26.18
C SER A 346 20.07 3.07 -26.84
N ASP A 347 20.58 3.14 -28.07
CA ASP A 347 20.62 4.33 -28.92
C ASP A 347 20.38 3.98 -30.39
N VAL A 348 20.14 4.99 -31.22
CA VAL A 348 19.92 4.81 -32.68
C VAL A 348 20.90 5.64 -33.52
N LEU A 349 22.10 5.90 -33.01
CA LEU A 349 23.10 6.78 -33.64
C LEU A 349 23.80 6.14 -34.84
N THR A 350 23.91 4.80 -34.85
CA THR A 350 24.52 4.03 -35.94
C THR A 350 23.52 3.02 -36.51
N PHE A 351 23.82 2.49 -37.70
CA PHE A 351 23.02 1.42 -38.29
C PHE A 351 23.00 0.17 -37.39
N GLU A 352 24.15 -0.19 -36.83
CA GLU A 352 24.32 -1.35 -35.93
C GLU A 352 23.54 -1.15 -34.62
N ASN A 353 23.64 0.04 -34.01
CA ASN A 353 22.90 0.35 -32.79
C ASN A 353 21.39 0.38 -33.03
N ALA A 354 20.93 0.91 -34.18
CA ALA A 354 19.52 0.88 -34.55
C ALA A 354 18.99 -0.55 -34.76
N GLU A 355 19.82 -1.47 -35.28
CA GLU A 355 19.46 -2.88 -35.41
C GLU A 355 19.37 -3.57 -34.05
N ALA A 356 20.34 -3.32 -33.14
CA ALA A 356 20.28 -3.82 -31.77
C ALA A 356 19.07 -3.28 -31.00
N ALA A 357 18.79 -1.98 -31.13
CA ALA A 357 17.63 -1.33 -30.51
C ALA A 357 16.31 -1.92 -31.02
N LEU A 358 16.20 -2.27 -32.32
CA LEU A 358 15.01 -2.94 -32.84
C LEU A 358 14.78 -4.29 -32.17
N GLN A 359 15.83 -5.08 -31.99
CA GLN A 359 15.73 -6.37 -31.30
C GLN A 359 15.30 -6.19 -29.84
N GLN A 360 15.95 -5.29 -29.10
CA GLN A 360 15.60 -4.98 -27.71
C GLN A 360 14.15 -4.49 -27.58
N ILE A 361 13.67 -3.65 -28.50
CA ILE A 361 12.29 -3.16 -28.49
C ILE A 361 11.29 -4.28 -28.82
N ASP A 362 11.61 -5.18 -29.76
CA ASP A 362 10.75 -6.31 -30.08
C ASP A 362 10.66 -7.30 -28.90
N ASP A 363 11.76 -7.54 -28.20
CA ASP A 363 11.80 -8.34 -26.97
C ASP A 363 11.02 -7.67 -25.83
N ALA A 364 11.19 -6.35 -25.64
CA ALA A 364 10.44 -5.57 -24.66
C ALA A 364 8.93 -5.55 -24.96
N LEU A 365 8.53 -5.39 -26.23
CA LEU A 365 7.13 -5.46 -26.64
C LEU A 365 6.53 -6.83 -26.39
N ALA A 366 7.28 -7.91 -26.60
CA ALA A 366 6.84 -9.27 -26.28
C ALA A 366 6.62 -9.43 -24.77
N TYR A 367 7.57 -8.99 -23.95
CA TYR A 367 7.47 -9.02 -22.49
C TYR A 367 6.28 -8.21 -21.96
N VAL A 368 6.09 -6.97 -22.44
CA VAL A 368 4.96 -6.11 -22.04
C VAL A 368 3.64 -6.75 -22.47
N SER A 369 3.57 -7.34 -23.66
CA SER A 369 2.37 -8.01 -24.15
C SER A 369 2.01 -9.25 -23.32
N GLU A 370 3.01 -10.05 -22.92
CA GLU A 370 2.82 -11.19 -22.01
C GLU A 370 2.34 -10.72 -20.63
N SER A 371 2.93 -9.65 -20.11
CA SER A 371 2.55 -9.03 -18.83
C SER A 371 1.11 -8.51 -18.84
N ARG A 372 0.67 -7.88 -19.94
CA ARG A 372 -0.74 -7.47 -20.14
C ARG A 372 -1.68 -8.66 -20.21
N ALA A 373 -1.29 -9.71 -20.93
CA ALA A 373 -2.08 -10.94 -20.99
C ALA A 373 -2.22 -11.60 -19.60
N PHE A 374 -1.17 -11.55 -18.78
CA PHE A 374 -1.19 -12.00 -17.39
C PHE A 374 -2.23 -11.23 -16.55
N TYR A 375 -2.19 -9.90 -16.53
CA TYR A 375 -3.18 -9.11 -15.80
C TYR A 375 -4.60 -9.32 -16.33
N GLY A 376 -4.78 -9.44 -17.65
CA GLY A 376 -6.06 -9.78 -18.27
C GLY A 376 -6.62 -11.14 -17.80
N ALA A 377 -5.77 -12.16 -17.72
CA ALA A 377 -6.16 -13.47 -17.21
C ALA A 377 -6.56 -13.40 -15.71
N LYS A 378 -5.81 -12.64 -14.90
CA LYS A 378 -6.10 -12.44 -13.48
C LYS A 378 -7.40 -11.68 -13.24
N MET A 379 -7.69 -10.64 -14.03
CA MET A 379 -8.98 -9.93 -13.99
C MET A 379 -10.14 -10.88 -14.28
N ASN A 380 -10.05 -11.69 -15.34
CA ASN A 380 -11.09 -12.67 -15.69
C ASN A 380 -11.29 -13.72 -14.57
N GLN A 381 -10.21 -14.16 -13.94
CA GLN A 381 -10.25 -15.06 -12.79
C GLN A 381 -10.98 -14.42 -11.61
N MET A 382 -10.63 -13.18 -11.26
CA MET A 382 -11.25 -12.43 -10.15
C MET A 382 -12.72 -12.12 -10.42
N GLU A 383 -13.11 -11.74 -11.64
CA GLU A 383 -14.52 -11.55 -12.01
C GLU A 383 -15.34 -12.84 -11.90
N SER A 384 -14.75 -13.97 -12.28
CA SER A 384 -15.40 -15.27 -12.14
C SER A 384 -15.58 -15.65 -10.66
N ALA A 385 -14.55 -15.40 -9.84
CA ALA A 385 -14.61 -15.58 -8.39
C ALA A 385 -15.65 -14.65 -7.74
N LEU A 386 -15.75 -13.40 -8.19
CA LEU A 386 -16.74 -12.42 -7.74
C LEU A 386 -18.17 -12.90 -8.00
N LYS A 387 -18.46 -13.33 -9.24
CA LYS A 387 -19.76 -13.89 -9.64
C LYS A 387 -20.12 -15.17 -8.87
N LEU A 388 -19.13 -15.96 -8.47
CA LEU A 388 -19.36 -17.12 -7.60
C LEU A 388 -19.64 -16.68 -6.16
N ASN A 389 -18.86 -15.73 -5.63
CA ASN A 389 -19.01 -15.18 -4.30
C ASN A 389 -20.39 -14.57 -4.08
N ASP A 390 -20.89 -13.81 -5.06
CA ASP A 390 -22.21 -13.18 -4.99
C ASP A 390 -23.34 -14.21 -4.93
N ARG A 391 -23.27 -15.26 -5.77
CA ARG A 391 -24.24 -16.38 -5.72
C ARG A 391 -24.22 -17.11 -4.38
N MET A 392 -23.04 -17.33 -3.81
CA MET A 392 -22.92 -17.93 -2.48
C MET A 392 -23.46 -17.02 -1.38
N HIS A 393 -23.17 -15.73 -1.44
CA HIS A 393 -23.63 -14.73 -0.48
C HIS A 393 -25.17 -14.62 -0.50
N GLU A 394 -25.79 -14.54 -1.68
CA GLU A 394 -27.25 -14.55 -1.84
C GLU A 394 -27.88 -15.84 -1.27
N GLY A 395 -27.27 -17.00 -1.54
CA GLY A 395 -27.71 -18.27 -0.98
C GLY A 395 -27.62 -18.34 0.55
N LEU A 396 -26.55 -17.80 1.14
CA LEU A 396 -26.37 -17.70 2.59
C LEU A 396 -27.39 -16.75 3.21
N MET A 397 -27.67 -15.62 2.56
CA MET A 397 -28.70 -14.66 2.99
C MET A 397 -30.09 -15.29 2.97
N ALA A 398 -30.44 -16.01 1.91
CA ALA A 398 -31.71 -16.72 1.81
C ALA A 398 -31.83 -17.80 2.91
N ALA A 399 -30.78 -18.59 3.13
CA ALA A 399 -30.77 -19.60 4.19
C ALA A 399 -30.87 -18.99 5.59
N ARG A 400 -30.18 -17.87 5.84
CA ARG A 400 -30.25 -17.13 7.10
C ARG A 400 -31.65 -16.56 7.32
N SER A 401 -32.24 -15.94 6.31
CA SER A 401 -33.60 -15.39 6.34
C SER A 401 -34.63 -16.48 6.68
N GLN A 402 -34.54 -17.66 6.05
CA GLN A 402 -35.45 -18.77 6.33
C GLN A 402 -35.35 -19.31 7.78
N ILE A 403 -34.21 -19.14 8.43
CA ILE A 403 -33.97 -19.56 9.82
C ILE A 403 -34.42 -18.46 10.80
N LEU A 404 -33.98 -17.23 10.56
CA LEU A 404 -34.14 -16.13 11.51
C LEU A 404 -35.39 -15.29 11.29
N ASP A 405 -35.78 -15.02 10.06
CA ASP A 405 -36.80 -14.01 9.79
C ASP A 405 -38.19 -14.55 10.16
N THR A 406 -39.04 -13.68 10.68
CA THR A 406 -40.41 -14.02 11.06
C THR A 406 -41.37 -13.86 9.90
N ASP A 407 -42.38 -14.75 9.81
CA ASP A 407 -43.56 -14.51 8.99
C ASP A 407 -44.45 -13.48 9.71
N PHE A 408 -44.46 -12.25 9.21
CA PHE A 408 -45.25 -11.17 9.78
C PHE A 408 -46.76 -11.46 9.76
N ALA A 409 -47.28 -12.14 8.74
CA ALA A 409 -48.71 -12.43 8.64
C ALA A 409 -49.13 -13.44 9.71
N GLU A 410 -48.34 -14.51 9.87
CA GLU A 410 -48.60 -15.53 10.89
C GLU A 410 -48.49 -14.96 12.30
N GLU A 411 -47.43 -14.19 12.59
CA GLU A 411 -47.20 -13.66 13.93
C GLU A 411 -48.19 -12.54 14.30
N THR A 412 -48.65 -11.76 13.33
CA THR A 412 -49.75 -10.78 13.53
C THR A 412 -51.06 -11.49 13.86
N ALA A 413 -51.37 -12.59 13.18
CA ALA A 413 -52.56 -13.39 13.47
C ALA A 413 -52.50 -13.99 14.88
N LYS A 414 -51.35 -14.53 15.29
CA LYS A 414 -51.12 -15.04 16.66
C LYS A 414 -51.22 -13.95 17.71
N SER A 415 -50.63 -12.79 17.48
CA SER A 415 -50.72 -11.63 18.39
C SER A 415 -52.17 -11.19 18.58
N THR A 416 -52.92 -11.07 17.48
CA THR A 416 -54.34 -10.69 17.51
C THR A 416 -55.18 -11.74 18.23
N GLN A 417 -54.94 -13.03 17.96
CA GLN A 417 -55.60 -14.12 18.66
C GLN A 417 -55.32 -14.07 20.17
N ALA A 418 -54.05 -13.89 20.57
CA ALA A 418 -53.65 -13.79 21.97
C ALA A 418 -54.32 -12.61 22.68
N GLN A 419 -54.41 -11.45 22.03
CA GLN A 419 -55.13 -10.29 22.56
C GLN A 419 -56.63 -10.56 22.75
N ILE A 420 -57.30 -11.15 21.76
CA ILE A 420 -58.73 -11.48 21.84
C ILE A 420 -59.00 -12.47 22.99
N VAL A 421 -58.14 -13.49 23.12
CA VAL A 421 -58.26 -14.49 24.18
C VAL A 421 -57.98 -13.88 25.56
N GLU A 422 -57.03 -12.95 25.68
CA GLU A 422 -56.77 -12.22 26.92
C GLU A 422 -58.00 -11.42 27.36
N GLN A 423 -58.59 -10.63 26.45
CA GLN A 423 -59.81 -9.86 26.71
C GLN A 423 -61.00 -10.76 27.08
N ALA A 424 -61.17 -11.89 26.37
CA ALA A 424 -62.19 -12.88 26.68
C ALA A 424 -61.96 -13.53 28.05
N SER A 425 -60.72 -13.83 28.41
CA SER A 425 -60.36 -14.45 29.70
C SER A 425 -60.61 -13.51 30.88
N ILE A 426 -60.31 -12.21 30.72
CA ILE A 426 -60.64 -11.17 31.71
C ILE A 426 -62.16 -11.11 31.91
N SER A 427 -62.93 -11.15 30.81
CA SER A 427 -64.40 -11.11 30.84
C SER A 427 -65.01 -12.35 31.50
N VAL A 428 -64.55 -13.56 31.14
CA VAL A 428 -65.00 -14.82 31.74
C VAL A 428 -64.60 -14.93 33.21
N ARG A 429 -63.40 -14.46 33.59
CA ARG A 429 -62.96 -14.41 34.98
C ARG A 429 -63.78 -13.41 35.80
N ALA A 430 -64.11 -12.25 35.24
CA ALA A 430 -65.01 -11.28 35.88
C ALA A 430 -66.40 -11.91 36.11
N GLN A 431 -66.91 -12.66 35.14
CA GLN A 431 -68.17 -13.41 35.26
C GLN A 431 -68.09 -14.50 36.34
N ALA A 432 -67.01 -15.30 36.38
CA ALA A 432 -66.82 -16.36 37.37
C ALA A 432 -66.69 -15.83 38.80
N LYS A 433 -65.99 -14.69 38.99
CA LYS A 433 -65.95 -14.01 40.30
C LYS A 433 -67.33 -13.58 40.76
N SER A 434 -68.15 -13.02 39.85
CA SER A 434 -69.51 -12.61 40.19
C SER A 434 -70.41 -13.80 40.59
N SER A 435 -70.23 -14.98 39.99
CA SER A 435 -70.97 -16.17 40.38
C SER A 435 -70.49 -16.77 41.71
N ASP A 436 -69.19 -16.75 41.98
CA ASP A 436 -68.64 -17.21 43.26
C ASP A 436 -69.06 -16.30 44.42
N GLU A 437 -69.11 -14.99 44.19
CA GLU A 437 -69.66 -14.02 45.15
C GLU A 437 -71.16 -14.23 45.41
N GLN A 438 -71.94 -14.56 44.37
CA GLN A 438 -73.35 -14.93 44.53
C GLN A 438 -73.52 -16.20 45.36
N VAL A 439 -72.67 -17.22 45.14
CA VAL A 439 -72.70 -18.47 45.91
C VAL A 439 -72.24 -18.27 47.37
N LEU A 440 -71.21 -17.46 47.60
CA LEU A 440 -70.76 -17.09 48.95
C LEU A 440 -71.79 -16.22 49.68
N GLY A 441 -72.50 -15.33 48.97
CA GLY A 441 -73.63 -14.59 49.52
C GLY A 441 -74.77 -15.50 49.95
N LEU A 442 -75.08 -16.54 49.17
CA LEU A 442 -76.10 -17.55 49.50
C LEU A 442 -75.68 -18.44 50.68
N LEU A 443 -74.42 -18.87 50.77
CA LEU A 443 -73.90 -19.66 51.90
C LEU A 443 -73.76 -18.84 53.19
N GLY A 444 -73.37 -17.56 53.09
CA GLY A 444 -73.36 -16.63 54.22
C GLY A 444 -74.76 -16.40 54.79
N SER A 445 -75.78 -16.32 53.93
CA SER A 445 -77.18 -16.20 54.35
C SER A 445 -77.76 -17.44 55.04
N ILE A 446 -77.13 -18.61 54.86
CA ILE A 446 -77.53 -19.88 55.51
C ILE A 446 -76.84 -20.07 56.87
N GLY A 447 -75.78 -19.30 57.19
CA GLY A 447 -75.05 -19.38 58.46
C GLY A 447 -75.55 -18.43 59.58
N GLU A 448 -76.46 -17.51 59.28
CA GLU A 448 -77.07 -16.56 60.24
C GLU A 448 -78.57 -16.82 60.52
N SER A 449 -79.03 -18.06 60.31
CA SER A 449 -80.32 -18.55 60.81
C SER A 449 -80.09 -19.74 61.73
#